data_AF-A0A3N5JGI0-F1
#
_entry.id   AF-A0A3N5JGI0-F1
#
_cell.length_a   1.000
_cell.length_b   1.000
_cell.length_c   1.000
_cell.angle_alpha   90.00
_cell.angle_beta   90.00
_cell.angle_gamma   90.00
#
_symmetry.space_group_name_H-M   'P 1'
#
loop_
_entity.id
_entity.type
_entity.pdbx_description
1 polymer ?
#
loop_
_entity_poly.entity_id
_entity_poly.type
_entity_poly.pdbx_seq_one_letter_code
_entity_poly.pdbx_strand_id
1 'polypeptide(L)'
;MVLGSAAWSQEAERAAVPQQAAIDATLPPLERGRALAVFAAGLVRQAESGKAHATSFRIDVAYYRETLRDLVKDNEQRRDSAPLPKPLVMDMVRMTALLQSAAQCQTGRYIVCPPDLMTQLHRQQDLIERGIVALGATR
;
A
#
# COMPACT_ATOMS: atom_id res chain seq x y z
N MET A 1 4.72 -54.29 1.58
CA MET A 1 4.06 -53.63 2.73
C MET A 1 4.63 -52.23 2.87
N VAL A 2 3.74 -51.29 3.15
CA VAL A 2 3.92 -49.86 3.51
C VAL A 2 4.11 -48.88 2.35
N LEU A 3 2.96 -48.26 2.03
CA LEU A 3 2.76 -46.97 1.38
C LEU A 3 3.40 -45.84 2.19
N GLY A 4 3.99 -44.86 1.51
CA GLY A 4 4.45 -43.60 2.08
C GLY A 4 3.94 -42.41 1.27
N SER A 5 2.62 -42.31 1.13
CA SER A 5 1.95 -41.12 0.60
C SER A 5 2.08 -39.97 1.60
N ALA A 6 2.87 -38.97 1.25
CA ALA A 6 2.78 -37.64 1.87
C ALA A 6 2.90 -36.58 0.77
N ALA A 7 1.84 -36.54 -0.05
CA ALA A 7 1.41 -35.35 -0.74
C ALA A 7 1.10 -34.27 0.31
N TRP A 8 2.03 -33.33 0.49
CA TRP A 8 1.80 -32.10 1.24
C TRP A 8 2.17 -30.92 0.33
N SER A 9 1.24 -30.63 -0.58
CA SER A 9 0.63 -29.30 -0.76
C SER A 9 1.54 -28.06 -0.89
N GLN A 10 2.73 -28.17 -1.48
CA GLN A 10 3.57 -26.98 -1.77
C GLN A 10 3.06 -26.13 -2.96
N GLU A 11 2.06 -26.60 -3.71
CA GLU A 11 1.57 -25.92 -4.92
C GLU A 11 0.28 -25.09 -4.75
N ALA A 12 -0.40 -25.11 -3.59
CA ALA A 12 -1.73 -24.47 -3.45
C ALA A 12 -1.72 -23.04 -2.88
N GLU A 13 -0.59 -22.53 -2.39
CA GLU A 13 -0.51 -21.16 -1.83
C GLU A 13 0.55 -20.31 -2.54
N ARG A 14 0.69 -20.51 -3.85
CA ARG A 14 1.41 -19.62 -4.77
C ARG A 14 0.46 -18.72 -5.58
N ALA A 15 -0.69 -18.36 -5.00
CA ALA A 15 -1.39 -17.14 -5.41
C ALA A 15 -0.69 -15.89 -4.82
N ALA A 16 0.64 -15.86 -4.89
CA ALA A 16 1.41 -14.65 -4.71
C ALA A 16 1.34 -13.90 -6.04
N VAL A 17 0.31 -13.07 -6.19
CA VAL A 17 0.31 -12.05 -7.22
C VAL A 17 1.64 -11.29 -7.10
N PRO A 18 2.44 -11.18 -8.17
CA PRO A 18 3.68 -10.42 -8.11
C PRO A 18 3.31 -8.94 -8.09
N GLN A 19 3.20 -8.34 -6.90
CA GLN A 19 2.91 -6.89 -6.76
C GLN A 19 3.91 -6.15 -5.87
N GLN A 20 4.98 -6.81 -5.45
CA GLN A 20 6.15 -6.16 -4.85
C GLN A 20 7.12 -5.77 -5.96
N ALA A 21 6.69 -4.94 -6.92
CA ALA A 21 7.68 -4.13 -7.63
C ALA A 21 8.21 -3.15 -6.60
N ALA A 22 9.38 -3.43 -6.04
CA ALA A 22 10.01 -2.56 -5.06
C ALA A 22 9.99 -1.13 -5.61
N ILE A 23 9.43 -0.21 -4.85
CA ILE A 23 9.34 1.19 -5.27
C ILE A 23 10.75 1.74 -5.33
N ASP A 24 11.22 2.05 -6.53
CA ASP A 24 12.58 2.47 -6.79
C ASP A 24 12.87 3.80 -6.06
N ALA A 25 13.84 3.76 -5.14
CA ALA A 25 14.23 4.90 -4.32
C ALA A 25 14.97 5.98 -5.11
N THR A 26 15.52 5.65 -6.27
CA THR A 26 16.26 6.59 -7.13
C THR A 26 15.35 7.54 -7.89
N LEU A 27 14.06 7.20 -8.02
CA LEU A 27 13.07 8.00 -8.73
C LEU A 27 12.88 9.40 -8.10
N PRO A 28 12.49 10.40 -8.90
CA PRO A 28 12.07 11.70 -8.39
C PRO A 28 10.92 11.59 -7.37
N PRO A 29 10.80 12.53 -6.40
CA PRO A 29 9.78 12.45 -5.35
C PRO A 29 8.34 12.31 -5.87
N LEU A 30 8.00 13.00 -6.97
CA LEU A 30 6.67 12.88 -7.58
C LEU A 30 6.40 11.48 -8.10
N GLU A 31 7.35 10.87 -8.81
CA GLU A 31 7.21 9.53 -9.36
C GLU A 31 7.15 8.45 -8.28
N ARG A 32 7.96 8.60 -7.22
CA ARG A 32 7.83 7.76 -6.01
C ARG A 32 6.47 7.92 -5.35
N GLY A 33 5.95 9.15 -5.27
CA GLY A 33 4.60 9.44 -4.80
C GLY A 33 3.53 8.74 -5.63
N ARG A 34 3.66 8.74 -6.96
CA ARG A 34 2.77 8.01 -7.88
C ARG A 34 2.81 6.50 -7.64
N ALA A 35 4.00 5.93 -7.56
CA ALA A 35 4.17 4.50 -7.29
C ALA A 35 3.54 4.10 -5.95
N LEU A 36 3.74 4.91 -4.90
CA LEU A 36 3.11 4.70 -3.60
C LEU A 36 1.59 4.80 -3.65
N ALA A 37 1.02 5.75 -4.40
CA ALA A 37 -0.43 5.83 -4.55
C ALA A 37 -1.02 4.62 -5.28
N VAL A 38 -0.35 4.12 -6.33
CA VAL A 38 -0.75 2.88 -7.02
C VAL A 38 -0.68 1.68 -6.07
N PHE A 39 0.37 1.59 -5.26
CA PHE A 39 0.52 0.53 -4.26
C PHE A 39 -0.58 0.58 -3.20
N ALA A 40 -0.87 1.77 -2.66
CA ALA A 40 -1.97 1.98 -1.72
C ALA A 40 -3.33 1.58 -2.32
N ALA A 41 -3.60 1.93 -3.58
CA ALA A 41 -4.82 1.50 -4.27
C ALA A 41 -4.91 -0.03 -4.38
N GLY A 42 -3.77 -0.72 -4.58
CA GLY A 42 -3.69 -2.18 -4.52
C GLY A 42 -4.12 -2.74 -3.16
N LEU A 43 -3.60 -2.16 -2.08
CA LEU A 43 -3.97 -2.54 -0.71
C LEU A 43 -5.46 -2.29 -0.41
N VAL A 44 -6.02 -1.17 -0.87
CA VAL A 44 -7.46 -0.90 -0.70
C VAL A 44 -8.29 -1.99 -1.39
N ARG A 45 -7.97 -2.35 -2.64
CA ARG A 45 -8.66 -3.44 -3.36
C ARG A 45 -8.50 -4.80 -2.67
N GLN A 46 -7.33 -5.07 -2.10
CA GLN A 46 -7.10 -6.30 -1.33
C GLN A 46 -7.99 -6.33 -0.07
N ALA A 47 -8.06 -5.24 0.68
CA ALA A 47 -8.92 -5.11 1.86
C ALA A 47 -10.41 -5.23 1.50
N GLU A 48 -10.84 -4.61 0.39
CA GLU A 48 -12.21 -4.68 -0.13
C GLU A 48 -12.63 -6.10 -0.52
N SER A 49 -11.70 -6.88 -1.07
CA SER A 49 -11.99 -8.25 -1.53
C SER A 49 -12.47 -9.20 -0.43
N GLY A 50 -12.18 -8.91 0.83
CA GLY A 50 -12.45 -9.80 1.98
C GLY A 50 -11.64 -11.09 1.98
N LYS A 51 -10.71 -11.27 1.02
CA LYS A 51 -9.96 -12.50 0.76
C LYS A 51 -8.44 -12.34 0.92
N ALA A 52 -7.98 -11.13 1.24
CA ALA A 52 -6.55 -10.88 1.46
C ALA A 52 -6.06 -11.60 2.72
N HIS A 53 -4.96 -12.34 2.61
CA HIS A 53 -4.37 -13.03 3.74
C HIS A 53 -3.78 -12.02 4.74
N ALA A 54 -4.16 -12.13 6.01
CA ALA A 54 -3.88 -11.11 7.02
C ALA A 54 -2.37 -10.88 7.23
N THR A 55 -1.56 -11.94 7.18
CA THR A 55 -0.10 -11.83 7.33
C THR A 55 0.54 -11.06 6.17
N SER A 56 0.19 -11.41 4.93
CA SER A 56 0.76 -10.76 3.74
C SER A 56 0.35 -9.29 3.67
N PHE A 57 -0.94 -9.02 3.94
CA PHE A 57 -1.45 -7.66 3.99
C PHE A 57 -0.70 -6.78 5.01
N ARG A 58 -0.41 -7.30 6.20
CA ARG A 58 0.37 -6.58 7.23
C ARG A 58 1.79 -6.27 6.80
N ILE A 59 2.44 -7.21 6.11
CA ILE A 59 3.79 -7.02 5.57
C ILE A 59 3.76 -5.89 4.53
N ASP A 60 2.80 -5.91 3.62
CA ASP A 60 2.69 -4.91 2.57
C ASP A 60 2.33 -3.51 3.14
N VAL A 61 1.46 -3.44 4.17
CA VAL A 61 1.17 -2.18 4.88
C VAL A 61 2.41 -1.65 5.62
N ALA A 62 3.21 -2.51 6.26
CA ALA A 62 4.46 -2.11 6.89
C ALA A 62 5.46 -1.59 5.84
N TYR A 63 5.56 -2.27 4.70
CA TYR A 63 6.40 -1.85 3.58
C TYR A 63 5.97 -0.47 3.03
N TYR A 64 4.68 -0.24 2.85
CA TYR A 64 4.14 1.07 2.45
C TYR A 64 4.56 2.18 3.44
N ARG A 65 4.40 1.93 4.74
CA ARG A 65 4.75 2.89 5.79
C ARG A 65 6.23 3.26 5.76
N GLU A 66 7.12 2.28 5.72
CA GLU A 66 8.57 2.56 5.72
C GLU A 66 8.99 3.26 4.43
N THR A 67 8.44 2.86 3.28
CA THR A 67 8.73 3.52 2.00
C THR A 67 8.25 4.97 1.98
N LEU A 68 7.08 5.25 2.57
CA LEU A 68 6.57 6.61 2.71
C LEU A 68 7.45 7.43 3.65
N ARG A 69 7.90 6.86 4.77
CA ARG A 69 8.81 7.52 5.71
C ARG A 69 10.10 7.95 5.01
N ASP A 70 10.69 7.08 4.21
CA ASP A 70 11.89 7.39 3.43
C ASP A 70 11.62 8.50 2.41
N LEU A 71 10.47 8.45 1.71
CA LEU A 71 10.07 9.52 0.79
C LEU A 71 9.93 10.86 1.51
N VAL A 72 9.29 10.91 2.67
CA VAL A 72 9.11 12.15 3.44
C VAL A 72 10.46 12.72 3.86
N LYS A 73 11.35 11.86 4.38
CA LYS A 73 12.70 12.26 4.78
C LYS A 73 13.49 12.82 3.59
N ASP A 74 13.48 12.14 2.44
CA ASP A 74 14.19 12.57 1.25
C ASP A 74 13.61 13.88 0.68
N ASN A 75 12.29 14.04 0.77
CA ASN A 75 11.57 15.23 0.32
C ASN A 75 11.93 16.48 1.13
N GLU A 76 12.23 16.34 2.43
CA GLU A 76 12.71 17.43 3.27
C GLU A 76 14.19 17.77 3.04
N GLN A 77 14.99 16.79 2.62
CA GLN A 77 16.45 16.93 2.48
C GLN A 77 16.89 17.45 1.11
N ARG A 78 16.14 17.15 0.03
CA ARG A 78 16.51 17.56 -1.33
C ARG A 78 16.20 19.04 -1.59
N ARG A 79 17.25 19.85 -1.80
CA ARG A 79 17.12 21.24 -2.27
C ARG A 79 16.96 21.36 -3.78
N ASP A 80 17.39 20.36 -4.54
CA ASP A 80 17.54 20.43 -5.99
C ASP A 80 16.32 19.88 -6.77
N SER A 81 15.34 19.29 -6.08
CA SER A 81 14.11 18.77 -6.66
C SER A 81 12.92 19.55 -6.11
N ALA A 82 11.92 19.83 -6.96
CA ALA A 82 10.66 20.41 -6.50
C ALA A 82 10.03 19.48 -5.44
N PRO A 83 9.91 19.92 -4.17
CA PRO A 83 9.39 19.07 -3.11
C PRO A 83 7.90 18.79 -3.33
N LEU A 84 7.46 17.63 -2.85
CA LEU A 84 6.04 17.32 -2.74
C LEU A 84 5.35 18.35 -1.83
N PRO A 85 4.16 18.83 -2.20
CA PRO A 85 3.38 19.70 -1.35
C PRO A 85 3.05 19.04 -0.02
N LYS A 86 3.19 19.79 1.07
CA LYS A 86 2.83 19.33 2.42
C LYS A 86 1.42 18.73 2.50
N PRO A 87 0.36 19.30 1.87
CA PRO A 87 -0.98 18.70 1.92
C PRO A 87 -1.00 17.28 1.36
N LEU A 88 -0.35 17.03 0.21
CA LEU A 88 -0.30 15.70 -0.39
C LEU A 88 0.45 14.71 0.50
N VAL A 89 1.58 15.13 1.08
CA VAL A 89 2.33 14.28 2.02
C VAL A 89 1.46 13.90 3.22
N MET A 90 0.73 14.85 3.79
CA MET A 90 -0.17 14.58 4.92
C MET A 90 -1.32 13.64 4.54
N ASP A 91 -1.84 13.74 3.33
CA ASP A 91 -2.86 12.82 2.81
C ASP A 91 -2.32 11.39 2.65
N MET A 92 -1.07 11.23 2.20
CA MET A 92 -0.40 9.92 2.16
C MET A 92 -0.17 9.34 3.56
N VAL A 93 0.22 10.18 4.53
CA VAL A 93 0.39 9.76 5.94
C VAL A 93 -0.94 9.33 6.55
N ARG A 94 -2.05 10.03 6.27
CA ARG A 94 -3.39 9.61 6.68
C ARG A 94 -3.78 8.26 6.08
N MET A 95 -3.45 8.03 4.80
CA MET A 95 -3.66 6.74 4.16
C MET A 95 -2.91 5.63 4.90
N THR A 96 -1.67 5.85 5.34
CA THR A 96 -0.94 4.87 6.16
C THR A 96 -1.70 4.49 7.44
N ALA A 97 -2.27 5.48 8.15
CA ALA A 97 -3.03 5.22 9.37
C ALA A 97 -4.32 4.41 9.10
N LEU A 98 -5.01 4.70 7.99
CA LEU A 98 -6.19 3.95 7.57
C LEU A 98 -5.83 2.51 7.17
N LEU A 99 -4.76 2.32 6.40
CA LEU A 99 -4.27 0.99 6.02
C LEU A 99 -3.81 0.17 7.24
N GLN A 100 -3.20 0.82 8.23
CA GLN A 100 -2.85 0.19 9.50
C GLN A 100 -4.10 -0.27 10.27
N SER A 101 -5.17 0.51 10.23
CA SER A 101 -6.47 0.13 10.81
C SER A 101 -7.09 -1.04 10.04
N ALA A 102 -7.00 -1.04 8.71
CA ALA A 102 -7.46 -2.15 7.87
C ALA A 102 -6.70 -3.45 8.19
N ALA A 103 -5.40 -3.36 8.46
CA ALA A 103 -4.57 -4.51 8.83
C ALA A 103 -4.94 -5.14 10.19
N GLN A 104 -5.72 -4.44 11.01
CA GLN A 104 -6.27 -4.93 12.27
C GLN A 104 -7.65 -5.59 12.09
N CYS A 105 -8.33 -5.32 10.98
CA CYS A 105 -9.66 -5.86 10.69
C CYS A 105 -9.55 -7.31 10.18
N GLN A 106 -9.16 -8.24 11.06
CA GLN A 106 -9.00 -9.65 10.72
C GLN A 106 -10.21 -10.48 11.17
N THR A 107 -10.63 -11.41 10.31
CA THR A 107 -11.55 -12.50 10.68
C THR A 107 -10.90 -13.82 10.29
N GLY A 108 -10.37 -14.52 11.28
CA GLY A 108 -9.52 -15.69 11.04
C GLY A 108 -8.24 -15.32 10.31
N ARG A 109 -8.01 -15.91 9.13
CA ARG A 109 -6.80 -15.70 8.31
C ARG A 109 -6.93 -14.57 7.28
N TYR A 110 -8.10 -13.96 7.15
CA TYR A 110 -8.40 -12.99 6.10
C TYR A 110 -8.69 -11.60 6.67
N ILE A 111 -8.40 -10.56 5.89
CA ILE A 111 -8.78 -9.17 6.18
C ILE A 111 -10.24 -8.97 5.77
N VAL A 112 -11.05 -8.50 6.71
CA VAL A 112 -12.46 -8.16 6.53
C VAL A 112 -12.70 -6.84 7.26
N CYS A 113 -12.74 -5.74 6.51
CA CYS A 113 -12.91 -4.39 7.06
C CYS A 113 -14.38 -3.99 7.21
N PRO A 114 -14.74 -3.17 8.22
CA PRO A 114 -16.07 -2.60 8.31
C PRO A 114 -16.31 -1.58 7.17
N PRO A 115 -17.57 -1.39 6.75
CA PRO A 115 -17.90 -0.54 5.59
C PRO A 115 -17.51 0.93 5.78
N ASP A 116 -17.58 1.44 7.02
CA ASP A 116 -17.18 2.83 7.32
C ASP A 116 -15.67 3.05 7.08
N LEU A 117 -14.84 2.07 7.43
CA LEU A 117 -13.40 2.13 7.19
C LEU A 117 -13.08 2.06 5.70
N MET A 118 -13.79 1.21 4.95
CA MET A 118 -13.65 1.15 3.48
C MET A 118 -14.01 2.48 2.82
N THR A 119 -15.09 3.12 3.27
CA THR A 119 -15.50 4.46 2.79
C THR A 119 -14.40 5.49 3.04
N GLN A 120 -13.77 5.47 4.23
CA GLN A 120 -12.65 6.36 4.55
C GLN A 120 -11.42 6.10 3.66
N LEU A 121 -11.09 4.82 3.41
CA LEU A 121 -9.99 4.43 2.54
C LEU A 121 -10.17 4.95 1.12
N HIS A 122 -11.34 4.74 0.51
CA HIS A 122 -11.63 5.24 -0.84
C HIS A 122 -11.58 6.77 -0.91
N ARG A 123 -12.18 7.46 0.07
CA ARG A 123 -12.13 8.92 0.12
C ARG A 123 -10.69 9.43 0.21
N GLN A 124 -9.85 8.79 1.03
CA GLN A 124 -8.45 9.19 1.17
C GLN A 124 -7.65 8.90 -0.09
N GLN A 125 -7.95 7.80 -0.79
CA GLN A 125 -7.35 7.45 -2.08
C GLN A 125 -7.64 8.54 -3.12
N ASP A 126 -8.89 8.99 -3.23
CA ASP A 126 -9.30 10.04 -4.17
C ASP A 126 -8.54 11.36 -3.91
N LEU A 127 -8.31 11.72 -2.65
CA LEU A 127 -7.56 12.92 -2.28
C LEU A 127 -6.10 12.84 -2.76
N ILE A 128 -5.46 11.69 -2.55
CA ILE A 128 -4.08 11.45 -2.99
C ILE A 128 -4.00 11.48 -4.53
N GLU A 129 -4.93 10.82 -5.22
CA GLU A 129 -4.96 10.77 -6.67
C GLU A 129 -5.13 12.17 -7.27
N ARG A 130 -6.08 12.95 -6.76
CA ARG A 130 -6.27 14.36 -7.18
C ARG A 130 -5.03 15.20 -6.93
N GLY A 131 -4.38 15.05 -5.77
CA GLY A 131 -3.16 15.77 -5.44
C GLY A 131 -1.99 15.43 -6.38
N ILE A 132 -1.87 14.15 -6.76
CA ILE A 132 -0.86 13.69 -7.72
C ILE A 132 -1.13 14.22 -9.13
N VAL A 133 -2.38 14.16 -9.58
CA VAL A 133 -2.79 14.65 -10.91
C VAL A 133 -2.57 16.16 -11.00
N ALA A 134 -2.95 16.91 -9.97
CA ALA A 134 -2.76 18.36 -9.92
C ALA A 134 -1.28 18.76 -10.11
N LEU A 135 -0.34 17.99 -9.53
CA LEU A 135 1.10 18.24 -9.68
C LEU A 135 1.66 17.79 -11.04
N GLY A 136 1.03 16.80 -11.66
CA GLY A 136 1.36 16.35 -13.01
C GLY A 136 0.93 17.33 -14.09
N ALA A 137 -0.17 18.05 -13.89
CA ALA A 137 -0.71 19.02 -14.85
C ALA A 137 0.04 20.36 -14.87
N THR A 138 0.83 20.65 -13.84
CA THR A 138 1.57 21.92 -13.67
C THR A 138 3.01 21.90 -14.23
N ARG A 139 3.43 20.83 -14.92
CA ARG A 139 4.73 20.73 -15.62
C ARG A 139 4.51 20.55 -17.11
#